data_AF-A0A3E0HKJ6-F1
#
_entry.id   AF-A0A3E0HKJ6-F1
#
_cell.length_a   1.000
_cell.length_b   1.000
_cell.length_c   1.000
_cell.angle_alpha   90.00
_cell.angle_beta   90.00
_cell.angle_gamma   90.00
#
_symmetry.space_group_name_H-M   'P 1'
#
loop_
_entity.id
_entity.type
_entity.pdbx_description
1 polymer ?
#
loop_
_entity_poly.entity_id
_entity_poly.type
_entity_poly.pdbx_seq_one_letter_code
_entity_poly.pdbx_strand_id
1 'polypeptide(L)'
;MTPQRRAAASRRILILTADSELHERGQLKYARITSSIADALHERGVDDLTAQLAANLGLLAFRVAFERWMKAGEDEPFPPFAVTALNDLRTRAAQFSDP
;
A
#
# COMPACT_ATOMS: atom_id res chain seq x y z
N MET A 1 -2.16 -2.90 -13.13
CA MET A 1 -3.04 -4.01 -12.68
C MET A 1 -4.10 -4.20 -13.76
N THR A 2 -4.39 -5.42 -14.21
CA THR A 2 -5.33 -5.67 -15.33
C THR A 2 -6.80 -5.54 -14.86
N PRO A 3 -7.78 -5.32 -15.77
CA PRO A 3 -9.20 -5.22 -15.41
C PRO A 3 -9.74 -6.40 -14.61
N GLN A 4 -9.29 -7.63 -14.92
CA GLN A 4 -9.68 -8.85 -14.19
C GLN A 4 -9.18 -8.83 -12.73
N ARG A 5 -7.98 -8.26 -12.49
CA ARG A 5 -7.46 -8.08 -11.13
C ARG A 5 -8.24 -6.99 -10.37
N ARG A 6 -8.80 -5.99 -11.05
CA ARG A 6 -9.69 -4.96 -10.46
C ARG A 6 -10.95 -5.61 -9.90
N ALA A 7 -11.69 -6.34 -10.73
CA ALA A 7 -12.96 -6.97 -10.34
C ALA A 7 -12.82 -7.95 -9.15
N ALA A 8 -11.73 -8.73 -9.14
CA ALA A 8 -11.42 -9.64 -8.03
C ALA A 8 -11.09 -8.87 -6.73
N ALA A 9 -10.42 -7.72 -6.85
CA ALA A 9 -10.05 -6.88 -5.72
C ALA A 9 -11.27 -6.11 -5.17
N SER A 10 -12.18 -5.62 -6.02
CA SER A 10 -13.46 -5.00 -5.62
C SER A 10 -14.29 -5.92 -4.73
N ARG A 11 -14.46 -7.18 -5.15
CA ARG A 11 -15.22 -8.18 -4.37
C ARG A 11 -14.57 -8.46 -3.02
N ARG A 12 -13.23 -8.52 -2.97
CA ARG A 12 -12.51 -8.76 -1.72
C ARG A 12 -12.66 -7.60 -0.73
N ILE A 13 -12.64 -6.34 -1.18
CA ILE A 13 -12.85 -5.18 -0.30
C ILE A 13 -14.22 -5.25 0.37
N LEU A 14 -15.28 -5.49 -0.41
CA LEU A 14 -16.66 -5.57 0.12
C LEU A 14 -16.82 -6.63 1.21
N ILE A 15 -16.12 -7.76 1.05
CA ILE A 15 -16.12 -8.85 2.02
C ILE A 15 -15.26 -8.49 3.26
N LEU A 16 -14.09 -7.87 3.05
CA LEU A 16 -13.18 -7.45 4.12
C LEU A 16 -13.74 -6.34 5.03
N THR A 17 -14.60 -5.46 4.51
CA THR A 17 -15.25 -4.40 5.29
C THR A 17 -16.45 -4.88 6.10
N ALA A 18 -17.00 -6.06 5.78
CA ALA A 18 -18.21 -6.59 6.41
C ALA A 18 -17.92 -7.59 7.53
N ASP A 19 -16.68 -8.08 7.67
CA ASP A 19 -16.32 -9.20 8.55
C ASP A 19 -15.04 -8.91 9.34
N SER A 20 -15.15 -8.85 10.66
CA SER A 20 -14.06 -8.52 11.60
C SER A 20 -12.96 -9.58 11.65
N GLU A 21 -13.28 -10.86 11.49
CA GLU A 21 -12.28 -11.95 11.48
C GLU A 21 -11.46 -11.90 10.17
N LEU A 22 -12.11 -11.53 9.06
CA LEU A 22 -11.42 -11.27 7.79
C LEU A 22 -10.58 -10.00 7.84
N HIS A 23 -11.01 -8.98 8.60
CA HIS A 23 -10.22 -7.78 8.85
C HIS A 23 -8.92 -8.09 9.61
N GLU A 24 -8.98 -8.85 10.70
CA GLU A 24 -7.80 -9.28 11.48
C GLU A 24 -6.82 -10.10 10.64
N ARG A 25 -7.33 -11.08 9.86
CA ARG A 25 -6.52 -11.85 8.91
C ARG A 25 -5.95 -10.96 7.79
N GLY A 26 -6.67 -9.94 7.36
CA GLY A 26 -6.21 -8.93 6.41
C GLY A 26 -5.02 -8.15 6.94
N GLN A 27 -5.08 -7.72 8.21
CA GLN A 27 -3.99 -7.01 8.87
C GLN A 27 -2.74 -7.88 9.03
N LEU A 28 -2.90 -9.17 9.36
CA LEU A 28 -1.77 -10.11 9.40
C LEU A 28 -1.08 -10.26 8.04
N LYS A 29 -1.84 -10.28 6.94
CA LYS A 29 -1.26 -10.34 5.59
C LYS A 29 -0.44 -9.10 5.28
N TYR A 30 -0.95 -7.93 5.64
CA TYR A 30 -0.24 -6.68 5.44
C TYR A 30 1.03 -6.59 6.27
N ALA A 31 0.99 -7.02 7.53
CA ALA A 31 2.18 -7.08 8.39
C ALA A 31 3.27 -7.97 7.76
N ARG A 32 2.89 -9.14 7.23
CA ARG A 32 3.84 -10.03 6.52
C ARG A 32 4.43 -9.39 5.27
N ILE A 33 3.60 -8.74 4.45
CA ILE A 33 4.08 -8.03 3.25
C ILE A 33 5.09 -6.94 3.64
N THR A 34 4.79 -6.13 4.65
CA THR A 34 5.70 -5.09 5.12
C THR A 34 7.02 -5.68 5.61
N SER A 35 6.97 -6.73 6.43
CA SER A 35 8.17 -7.43 6.92
C SER A 35 9.02 -7.91 5.75
N SER A 36 8.43 -8.63 4.79
CA SER A 36 9.17 -9.14 3.64
C SER A 36 9.78 -8.03 2.78
N ILE A 37 9.15 -6.86 2.67
CA ILE A 37 9.73 -5.71 1.96
C ILE A 37 10.94 -5.17 2.74
N ALA A 38 10.82 -5.02 4.06
CA ALA A 38 11.91 -4.55 4.90
C ALA A 38 13.11 -5.51 4.86
N ASP A 39 12.87 -6.81 5.01
CA ASP A 39 13.89 -7.86 4.94
C ASP A 39 14.63 -7.80 3.60
N ALA A 40 13.89 -7.68 2.50
CA ALA A 40 14.46 -7.62 1.17
C ALA A 40 15.26 -6.32 0.94
N LEU A 41 14.87 -5.19 1.54
CA LEU A 41 15.67 -3.95 1.48
C LEU A 41 16.95 -4.08 2.31
N HIS A 42 16.87 -4.74 3.47
CA HIS A 42 18.02 -5.00 4.32
C HIS A 42 19.05 -5.91 3.62
N GLU A 43 18.60 -6.97 2.95
CA GLU A 43 19.44 -7.83 2.10
C GLU A 43 20.15 -7.06 0.98
N ARG A 44 19.62 -5.90 0.58
CA ARG A 44 20.22 -5.00 -0.41
C ARG A 44 21.15 -3.94 0.21
N GLY A 45 21.41 -4.01 1.51
CA GLY A 45 22.32 -3.11 2.23
C GLY A 45 21.69 -1.82 2.73
N VAL A 46 20.36 -1.70 2.73
CA VAL A 46 19.67 -0.57 3.38
C VAL A 46 19.71 -0.78 4.90
N ASP A 47 19.98 0.28 5.67
CA ASP A 47 19.94 0.18 7.13
C ASP A 47 18.53 -0.17 7.63
N ASP A 48 18.48 -0.82 8.79
CA ASP A 48 17.25 -1.41 9.34
C ASP A 48 16.10 -0.39 9.49
N LEU A 49 16.40 0.80 10.03
CA LEU A 49 15.40 1.85 10.21
C LEU A 49 14.87 2.37 8.87
N THR A 50 15.76 2.64 7.90
CA THR A 50 15.35 3.08 6.56
C THR A 50 14.56 2.00 5.83
N ALA A 51 14.94 0.72 5.97
CA ALA A 51 14.23 -0.40 5.37
C ALA A 51 12.80 -0.54 5.92
N GLN A 52 12.65 -0.49 7.24
CA GLN A 52 11.35 -0.51 7.90
C GLN A 52 10.49 0.70 7.52
N LEU A 53 11.06 1.90 7.50
CA LEU A 53 10.38 3.12 7.10
C LEU A 53 9.87 3.02 5.65
N ALA A 54 10.74 2.63 4.72
CA ALA A 54 10.40 2.47 3.31
C ALA A 54 9.31 1.41 3.09
N ALA A 55 9.38 0.28 3.81
CA ALA A 55 8.37 -0.78 3.72
C ALA A 55 6.99 -0.29 4.18
N ASN A 56 6.93 0.39 5.32
CA ASN A 56 5.68 0.94 5.86
C ASN A 56 5.10 2.04 4.96
N LEU A 57 5.95 2.94 4.46
CA LEU A 57 5.56 4.01 3.55
C LEU A 57 5.04 3.44 2.22
N GLY A 58 5.73 2.43 1.67
CA GLY A 58 5.33 1.73 0.45
C GLY A 58 3.99 1.02 0.60
N LEU A 59 3.75 0.35 1.73
CA LEU A 59 2.45 -0.28 2.01
C LEU A 59 1.33 0.77 2.13
N LEU A 60 1.58 1.89 2.81
CA LEU A 60 0.61 2.97 2.92
C LEU A 60 0.28 3.57 1.55
N ALA A 61 1.31 3.83 0.73
CA ALA A 61 1.15 4.31 -0.64
C ALA A 61 0.29 3.37 -1.47
N PHE A 62 0.56 2.06 -1.39
CA PHE A 62 -0.22 1.04 -2.08
C PHE A 62 -1.70 1.07 -1.68
N ARG A 63 -2.01 1.12 -0.38
CA ARG A 63 -3.40 1.14 0.12
C ARG A 63 -4.15 2.38 -0.37
N VAL A 64 -3.54 3.57 -0.25
CA VAL A 64 -4.12 4.83 -0.72
C VAL A 64 -4.35 4.82 -2.23
N ALA A 65 -3.33 4.40 -2.98
CA ALA A 65 -3.42 4.29 -4.44
C ALA A 65 -4.51 3.33 -4.88
N PHE A 66 -4.62 2.19 -4.20
CA PHE A 66 -5.59 1.16 -4.51
C PHE A 66 -7.02 1.63 -4.25
N GLU A 67 -7.26 2.32 -3.13
CA GLU A 67 -8.57 2.93 -2.85
C GLU A 67 -8.95 4.00 -3.89
N ARG A 68 -8.02 4.89 -4.24
CA ARG A 68 -8.25 5.93 -5.27
C ARG A 68 -8.52 5.31 -6.64
N TRP A 69 -7.73 4.33 -7.03
CA TRP A 69 -7.88 3.60 -8.29
C TRP A 69 -9.21 2.84 -8.36
N MET A 70 -9.67 2.28 -7.24
CA MET A 70 -10.96 1.60 -7.15
C MET A 70 -12.16 2.53 -7.37
N LYS A 71 -12.01 3.83 -7.09
CA LYS A 71 -13.03 4.88 -7.33
C LYS A 71 -12.90 5.55 -8.70
N ALA A 72 -11.80 5.30 -9.42
CA ALA A 72 -11.51 5.87 -10.74
C ALA A 72 -12.21 5.11 -11.88
N GLY A 73 -12.17 5.67 -13.10
CA GLY A 73 -12.81 5.07 -14.27
C GLY A 73 -12.29 3.65 -14.60
N GLU A 74 -13.13 2.86 -15.29
CA GLU A 74 -12.90 1.42 -15.55
C GLU A 74 -11.57 1.13 -16.26
N ASP A 75 -11.09 2.05 -17.10
CA ASP A 75 -9.88 1.90 -17.92
C ASP A 75 -8.64 2.60 -17.35
N GLU A 76 -8.76 3.27 -16.20
CA GLU A 76 -7.60 3.96 -15.65
C GLU A 76 -6.56 2.97 -15.12
N PRO A 77 -5.27 3.09 -15.50
CA PRO A 77 -4.23 2.19 -15.05
C PRO A 77 -3.83 2.51 -13.60
N PHE A 78 -3.45 1.49 -12.83
CA PHE A 78 -3.00 1.64 -11.43
C PHE A 78 -1.69 2.43 -11.21
N PRO A 79 -0.62 2.27 -12.03
CA PRO A 79 0.68 2.88 -11.73
C PRO A 79 0.68 4.39 -11.47
N PRO A 80 -0.09 5.23 -12.21
CA PRO A 80 -0.23 6.65 -11.88
C PRO A 80 -0.72 6.90 -10.45
N PHE A 81 -1.71 6.15 -9.95
CA PHE A 81 -2.19 6.28 -8.57
C PHE A 81 -1.12 5.93 -7.54
N ALA A 82 -0.32 4.89 -7.81
CA ALA A 82 0.76 4.46 -6.93
C ALA A 82 1.87 5.51 -6.82
N VAL A 83 2.30 6.06 -7.95
CA VAL A 83 3.32 7.11 -7.99
C VAL A 83 2.81 8.37 -7.29
N THR A 84 1.57 8.80 -7.57
CA THR A 84 0.96 9.95 -6.91
C THR A 84 0.85 9.75 -5.41
N ALA A 85 0.36 8.59 -4.95
CA ALA A 85 0.23 8.31 -3.51
C ALA A 85 1.59 8.29 -2.80
N LEU A 86 2.62 7.70 -3.40
CA LEU A 86 3.96 7.69 -2.81
C LEU A 86 4.56 9.10 -2.72
N ASN A 87 4.40 9.91 -3.77
CA ASN A 87 4.85 11.29 -3.78
C ASN A 87 4.11 12.14 -2.74
N ASP A 88 2.79 12.01 -2.64
CA ASP A 88 1.97 12.69 -1.62
C ASP A 88 2.47 12.37 -0.21
N LEU A 89 2.73 11.09 0.07
CA LEU A 89 3.22 10.65 1.37
C LEU A 89 4.62 11.16 1.66
N ARG A 90 5.53 11.15 0.68
CA ARG A 90 6.88 11.70 0.83
C ARG A 90 6.83 13.20 1.16
N THR A 91 6.01 13.96 0.45
CA THR A 91 5.83 15.40 0.69
C THR A 91 5.29 15.67 2.09
N ARG A 92 4.25 14.93 2.51
CA ARG A 92 3.66 15.08 3.85
C ARG A 92 4.59 14.63 4.97
N ALA A 93 5.37 13.56 4.76
CA ALA A 93 6.36 13.10 5.72
C ALA A 93 7.44 14.16 5.98
N ALA A 94 7.90 14.85 4.93
CA ALA A 94 8.86 15.94 5.06
C ALA A 94 8.29 17.15 5.83
N GLN A 95 6.99 17.41 5.72
CA GLN A 95 6.33 18.49 6.47
C GLN A 95 6.31 18.26 7.98
N PHE A 96 6.39 17.02 8.46
CA PHE A 96 6.53 16.74 9.90
C PHE A 96 7.91 17.08 10.45
N SER A 97 8.88 17.33 9.57
CA SER A 97 10.24 17.75 9.95
C SER A 97 10.39 19.28 10.04
N ASP A 98 9.36 20.03 9.62
CA ASP A 98 9.27 21.48 9.87
C ASP A 98 8.46 21.74 11.15
N PRO A 99 9.02 22.44 12.15
CA PRO A 99 8.33 22.77 13.40
C PRO A 99 7.20 23.80 13.24
#